data_AF-X0S0V8-F1
#
_entry.id   AF-X0S0V8-F1
#
_cell.length_a   1.000
_cell.length_b   1.000
_cell.length_c   1.000
_cell.angle_alpha   90.00
_cell.angle_beta   90.00
_cell.angle_gamma   90.00
#
_symmetry.space_group_name_H-M   'P 1'
#
loop_
_entity.id
_entity.type
_entity.pdbx_description
1 polymer ?
#
loop_
_entity_poly.entity_id
_entity_poly.type
_entity_poly.pdbx_seq_one_letter_code
_entity_poly.pdbx_strand_id
1 'polypeptide(L)'
;PVFNAAQMITVQVEYLTFEGGSGVRFVSQYGQAAWPINNSDLFYAYQGFTNDGLYLISAILPVSHPSLPADGDAFIGDEYDAFINAFETYLLDVESELALESPMSFFPQLTDLDAMMESMQIETP
;
A
#
# COMPACT_ATOMS: atom_id res chain seq x y z
N PRO A 1 1.31 6.95 7.90
CA PRO A 1 2.73 6.82 8.27
C PRO A 1 3.57 7.84 7.50
N VAL A 2 4.47 8.53 8.20
CA VAL A 2 5.37 9.50 7.55
C VAL A 2 6.63 8.74 7.16
N PHE A 3 6.88 8.64 5.85
CA PHE A 3 8.13 8.12 5.32
C PHE A 3 8.94 9.29 4.78
N ASN A 4 10.25 9.29 5.02
CA ASN A 4 11.15 10.27 4.42
C ASN A 4 11.48 9.86 2.97
N ALA A 5 10.45 9.64 2.14
CA ALA A 5 10.50 9.14 0.77
C ALA A 5 9.26 9.60 -0.01
N ALA A 6 9.32 9.57 -1.33
CA ALA A 6 8.15 9.87 -2.16
C ALA A 6 7.19 8.67 -2.14
N GLN A 7 5.90 8.94 -1.98
CA GLN A 7 4.85 7.96 -2.24
C GLN A 7 4.73 7.74 -3.74
N MET A 8 5.01 6.53 -4.22
CA MET A 8 5.10 6.25 -5.65
C MET A 8 3.73 5.97 -6.28
N ILE A 9 2.87 5.23 -5.58
CA ILE A 9 1.50 4.92 -6.03
C ILE A 9 0.54 4.92 -4.84
N THR A 10 -0.75 5.16 -5.08
CA THR A 10 -1.80 4.94 -4.08
C THR A 10 -2.99 4.25 -4.74
N VAL A 11 -3.15 2.96 -4.49
CA VAL A 11 -4.24 2.15 -5.06
C VAL A 11 -5.09 1.52 -3.97
N GLN A 12 -6.23 0.95 -4.36
CA GLN A 12 -7.04 0.11 -3.46
C GLN A 12 -7.43 0.88 -2.18
N VAL A 13 -7.88 2.12 -2.32
CA VAL A 13 -8.28 2.98 -1.19
C VAL A 13 -9.65 2.52 -0.68
N GLU A 14 -9.75 2.22 0.62
CA GLU A 14 -11.00 1.81 1.27
C GLU A 14 -11.12 2.45 2.65
N TYR A 15 -12.35 2.77 3.07
CA TYR A 15 -12.62 3.33 4.39
C TYR A 15 -13.17 2.23 5.29
N LEU A 16 -12.48 1.98 6.41
CA LEU A 16 -12.86 0.94 7.35
C LEU A 16 -13.30 1.55 8.68
N THR A 17 -14.24 0.89 9.33
CA THR A 17 -14.71 1.25 10.66
C THR A 17 -14.46 0.10 11.63
N PHE A 18 -13.97 0.43 12.82
CA PHE A 18 -13.83 -0.52 13.92
C PHE A 18 -14.61 -0.02 15.13
N GLU A 19 -14.68 -0.81 16.20
CA GLU A 19 -15.39 -0.39 17.41
C GLU A 19 -14.70 0.81 18.06
N GLY A 20 -15.37 1.97 18.00
CA GLY A 20 -14.86 3.21 18.60
C GLY A 20 -13.96 4.04 17.70
N GLY A 21 -13.88 3.77 16.39
CA GLY A 21 -13.15 4.62 15.46
C GLY A 21 -13.28 4.25 13.99
N SER A 22 -12.50 4.93 13.15
CA SER A 22 -12.48 4.71 11.70
C SER A 22 -11.16 5.12 11.09
N GLY A 23 -10.91 4.68 9.87
CA GLY A 23 -9.70 5.04 9.14
C GLY A 23 -9.78 4.69 7.67
N VAL A 24 -8.69 4.96 6.98
CA VAL A 24 -8.50 4.69 5.55
C VAL A 24 -7.37 3.69 5.39
N ARG A 25 -7.58 2.69 4.55
CA ARG A 25 -6.52 1.82 4.04
C ARG A 25 -6.25 2.08 2.58
N PHE A 26 -5.02 1.81 2.17
CA PHE A 26 -4.58 1.85 0.78
C PHE A 26 -3.36 0.95 0.61
N VAL A 27 -3.07 0.57 -0.63
CA VAL A 27 -1.84 -0.14 -0.99
C VAL A 27 -0.88 0.84 -1.64
N SER A 28 0.40 0.80 -1.25
CA SER A 28 1.40 1.76 -1.69
C SER A 28 2.81 1.20 -1.64
N GLN A 29 3.71 1.90 -2.31
CA GLN A 29 5.15 1.73 -2.23
C GLN A 29 5.77 3.14 -2.16
N TYR A 30 6.88 3.27 -1.42
CA TYR A 30 7.62 4.51 -1.29
C TYR A 30 9.05 4.33 -1.79
N GLY A 31 9.67 5.38 -2.30
CA GLY A 31 11.09 5.33 -2.67
C GLY A 31 11.76 6.69 -2.82
N GLN A 32 13.09 6.65 -2.91
CA GLN A 32 13.97 7.82 -3.00
C GLN A 32 14.32 8.23 -4.43
N ALA A 33 14.13 7.32 -5.38
CA ALA A 33 14.50 7.47 -6.79
C ALA A 33 13.49 6.68 -7.64
N ALA A 34 13.63 6.73 -8.96
CA ALA A 34 12.85 5.87 -9.84
C ALA A 34 13.12 4.40 -9.47
N TRP A 35 12.08 3.71 -9.02
CA TRP A 35 12.15 2.32 -8.58
C TRP A 35 10.84 1.62 -8.94
N PRO A 36 10.89 0.43 -9.56
CA PRO A 36 9.69 -0.27 -10.00
C PRO A 36 8.85 -0.71 -8.80
N ILE A 37 7.54 -0.75 -9.01
CA ILE A 37 6.60 -1.31 -8.06
C ILE A 37 6.80 -2.83 -8.02
N ASN A 38 7.03 -3.39 -6.83
CA ASN A 38 7.45 -4.78 -6.69
C ASN A 38 6.97 -5.42 -5.38
N ASN A 39 7.04 -6.74 -5.29
CA ASN A 39 6.52 -7.52 -4.16
C ASN A 39 7.37 -7.46 -2.88
N SER A 40 8.58 -6.89 -2.93
CA SER A 40 9.42 -6.70 -1.75
C SER A 40 9.16 -5.38 -1.03
N ASP A 41 8.71 -4.37 -1.78
CA ASP A 41 8.54 -3.00 -1.28
C ASP A 41 7.08 -2.55 -1.17
N LEU A 42 6.13 -3.29 -1.77
CA LEU A 42 4.70 -2.98 -1.70
C LEU A 42 4.10 -3.32 -0.33
N PHE A 43 3.24 -2.44 0.18
CA PHE A 43 2.57 -2.64 1.47
C PHE A 43 1.14 -2.12 1.49
N TYR A 44 0.33 -2.77 2.33
CA TYR A 44 -0.92 -2.25 2.85
C TYR A 44 -0.61 -1.24 3.96
N ALA A 45 -1.21 -0.07 3.87
CA ALA A 45 -1.15 0.97 4.89
C ALA A 45 -2.56 1.27 5.40
N TYR A 46 -2.71 1.37 6.71
CA TYR A 46 -3.93 1.87 7.34
C TYR A 46 -3.61 3.06 8.24
N GLN A 47 -4.41 4.12 8.18
CA GLN A 47 -4.38 5.24 9.13
C GLN A 47 -5.79 5.53 9.62
N GLY A 48 -5.99 5.51 10.93
CA GLY A 48 -7.29 5.77 11.54
C GLY A 48 -7.17 6.48 12.88
N PHE A 49 -8.31 6.95 13.37
CA PHE A 49 -8.43 7.59 14.68
C PHE A 49 -9.58 6.97 15.47
N THR A 50 -9.45 6.97 16.78
CA THR A 50 -10.61 6.78 17.67
C THR A 50 -11.56 7.96 17.58
N ASN A 51 -12.84 7.72 17.85
CA ASN A 51 -13.91 8.73 17.74
C ASN A 51 -13.73 9.90 18.73
N ASP A 52 -13.04 9.65 19.85
CA ASP A 52 -12.66 10.69 20.82
C ASP A 52 -11.43 11.50 20.37
N GLY A 53 -10.77 11.12 19.27
CA GLY A 53 -9.58 11.75 18.73
C GLY A 53 -8.32 11.56 19.58
N LEU A 54 -8.34 10.71 20.60
CA LEU A 54 -7.22 10.53 21.52
C LEU A 54 -6.14 9.60 20.99
N TYR A 55 -6.50 8.66 20.11
CA TYR A 55 -5.58 7.65 19.59
C TYR A 55 -5.51 7.69 18.06
N LEU A 56 -4.28 7.72 17.55
CA LEU A 56 -3.95 7.42 16.16
C LEU A 56 -3.63 5.92 16.06
N ILE A 57 -4.22 5.27 15.07
CA ILE A 57 -3.92 3.89 14.72
C ILE A 57 -3.24 3.85 13.35
N SER A 58 -2.11 3.17 13.28
CA SER A 58 -1.28 3.06 12.08
C SER A 58 -0.82 1.62 11.89
N ALA A 59 -1.09 1.04 10.72
CA ALA A 59 -0.56 -0.25 10.32
C ALA A 59 0.19 -0.13 8.98
N ILE A 60 1.30 -0.87 8.87
CA ILE A 60 2.05 -1.09 7.63
C ILE A 60 2.30 -2.60 7.56
N LEU A 61 1.75 -3.25 6.55
CA LEU A 61 1.78 -4.71 6.41
C LEU A 61 2.25 -5.03 4.99
N PRO A 62 3.26 -5.91 4.80
CA PRO A 62 3.71 -6.26 3.47
C PRO A 62 2.58 -6.98 2.71
N VAL A 63 2.42 -6.63 1.43
CA VAL A 63 1.50 -7.31 0.52
C VAL A 63 2.18 -7.51 -0.83
N SER A 64 1.72 -8.50 -1.57
CA SER A 64 2.23 -8.83 -2.90
C SER A 64 1.08 -9.04 -3.87
N HIS A 65 1.35 -8.88 -5.16
CA HIS A 65 0.41 -9.18 -6.23
C HIS A 65 1.10 -10.02 -7.33
N PRO A 66 0.45 -11.06 -7.89
CA PRO A 66 1.06 -11.92 -8.90
C PRO A 66 1.50 -11.23 -10.19
N SER A 67 0.94 -10.05 -10.52
CA SER A 67 1.34 -9.28 -11.71
C SER A 67 2.63 -8.49 -11.52
N LEU A 68 3.12 -8.36 -10.28
CA LEU A 68 4.32 -7.57 -9.96
C LEU A 68 5.59 -8.43 -9.93
N PRO A 69 6.75 -7.84 -10.25
CA PRO A 69 8.05 -8.51 -10.09
C PRO A 69 8.34 -8.80 -8.61
N ALA A 70 9.21 -9.78 -8.36
CA ALA A 70 9.61 -10.16 -7.00
C ALA A 70 10.33 -9.02 -6.27
N ASP A 71 11.25 -8.34 -6.96
CA ASP A 71 12.04 -7.21 -6.48
C ASP A 71 12.33 -6.25 -7.64
N GLY A 72 12.84 -5.05 -7.30
CA GLY A 72 13.14 -4.04 -8.31
C GLY A 72 14.45 -4.24 -9.08
N ASP A 73 15.42 -4.94 -8.49
CA ASP A 73 16.70 -5.23 -9.12
C ASP A 73 16.51 -6.13 -10.36
N ALA A 74 15.67 -7.16 -10.24
CA ALA A 74 15.34 -8.08 -11.33
C ALA A 74 14.55 -7.41 -12.48
N PHE A 75 13.88 -6.29 -12.21
CA PHE A 75 13.04 -5.60 -13.21
C PHE A 75 13.82 -4.60 -14.05
N ILE A 76 14.65 -3.75 -13.44
CA ILE A 76 15.35 -2.66 -14.15
C ILE A 76 16.43 -3.22 -15.10
N GLY A 77 17.18 -4.25 -14.66
CA GLY A 77 18.31 -4.78 -15.43
C GLY A 77 19.34 -3.69 -15.81
N ASP A 78 19.86 -3.76 -17.04
CA ASP A 78 20.89 -2.84 -17.53
C ASP A 78 20.33 -1.54 -18.17
N GLU A 79 19.01 -1.37 -18.29
CA GLU A 79 18.36 -0.27 -19.03
C GLU A 79 17.78 0.85 -18.12
N TYR A 80 18.49 1.17 -17.03
CA TYR A 80 18.02 2.14 -16.03
C TYR A 80 17.68 3.53 -16.60
N ASP A 81 18.46 4.03 -17.56
CA ASP A 81 18.22 5.35 -18.17
C ASP A 81 16.90 5.38 -18.95
N ALA A 82 16.54 4.30 -19.65
CA ALA A 82 15.27 4.21 -20.36
C ALA A 82 14.11 4.15 -19.37
N PHE A 83 14.27 3.39 -18.28
CA PHE A 83 13.28 3.28 -17.22
C PHE A 83 12.98 4.62 -16.54
N ILE A 84 14.01 5.39 -16.14
CA ILE A 84 13.82 6.72 -15.53
C ILE A 84 13.03 7.64 -16.46
N ASN A 85 13.36 7.67 -17.75
CA ASN A 85 12.69 8.53 -18.73
C ASN A 85 11.21 8.18 -18.94
N ALA A 86 10.83 6.93 -18.70
CA ALA A 86 9.46 6.44 -18.80
C ALA A 86 8.75 6.32 -17.44
N PHE A 87 9.42 6.65 -16.33
CA PHE A 87 9.00 6.27 -14.98
C PHE A 87 7.62 6.80 -14.60
N GLU A 88 7.31 8.06 -14.92
CA GLU A 88 5.99 8.63 -14.63
C GLU A 88 4.86 7.90 -15.37
N THR A 89 5.06 7.57 -16.64
CA THR A 89 4.09 6.79 -17.43
C THR A 89 3.94 5.38 -16.86
N TYR A 90 5.07 4.73 -16.52
CA TYR A 90 5.08 3.41 -15.89
C TYR A 90 4.27 3.40 -14.58
N LEU A 91 4.42 4.41 -13.71
CA LEU A 91 3.65 4.49 -12.47
C LEU A 91 2.15 4.60 -12.74
N LEU A 92 1.73 5.42 -13.71
CA LEU A 92 0.31 5.56 -14.07
C LEU A 92 -0.30 4.26 -14.60
N ASP A 93 0.47 3.49 -15.40
CA ASP A 93 0.03 2.21 -15.94
C ASP A 93 -0.15 1.17 -14.82
N VAL A 94 0.86 1.03 -13.94
CA VAL A 94 0.80 0.10 -12.81
C VAL A 94 -0.30 0.50 -11.81
N GLU A 95 -0.46 1.79 -11.53
CA GLU A 95 -1.51 2.31 -10.66
C GLU A 95 -2.90 1.98 -11.23
N SER A 96 -3.09 2.17 -12.54
CA SER A 96 -4.35 1.85 -13.23
C SER A 96 -4.65 0.36 -13.23
N GLU A 97 -3.63 -0.49 -13.41
CA GLU A 97 -3.78 -1.95 -13.33
C GLU A 97 -4.18 -2.39 -11.92
N LEU A 98 -3.37 -2.05 -10.92
CA LEU A 98 -3.59 -2.49 -9.54
C LEU A 98 -4.87 -1.92 -8.93
N ALA A 99 -5.35 -0.75 -9.38
CA ALA A 99 -6.62 -0.18 -8.94
C ALA A 99 -7.84 -1.01 -9.40
N LEU A 100 -7.72 -1.79 -10.49
CA LEU A 100 -8.78 -2.63 -11.03
C LEU A 100 -8.74 -4.08 -10.53
N GLU A 101 -7.63 -4.47 -9.90
CA GLU A 101 -7.46 -5.81 -9.36
C GLU A 101 -8.42 -6.10 -8.19
N SER A 102 -8.74 -7.38 -8.03
CA SER A 102 -9.57 -7.84 -6.93
C SER A 102 -8.82 -7.69 -5.60
N PRO A 103 -9.42 -7.16 -4.52
CA PRO A 103 -8.77 -7.15 -3.20
C PRO A 103 -8.33 -8.54 -2.70
N MET A 104 -8.95 -9.61 -3.23
CA MET A 104 -8.62 -11.01 -2.91
C MET A 104 -7.48 -11.60 -3.77
N SER A 105 -7.01 -10.90 -4.83
CA SER A 105 -5.87 -11.37 -5.64
C SER A 105 -4.51 -11.01 -5.03
N PHE A 106 -4.50 -10.16 -4.02
CA PHE A 106 -3.30 -9.84 -3.22
C PHE A 106 -2.98 -10.95 -2.21
N PHE A 107 -1.71 -11.01 -1.80
CA PHE A 107 -1.27 -11.89 -0.72
C PHE A 107 -0.48 -11.13 0.35
N PRO A 108 -0.92 -11.15 1.62
CA PRO A 108 -2.24 -11.61 2.10
C PRO A 108 -3.41 -10.90 1.41
N GLN A 109 -4.62 -11.49 1.43
CA GLN A 109 -5.79 -10.85 0.83
C GLN A 109 -6.09 -9.54 1.56
N LEU A 110 -6.38 -8.47 0.82
CA LEU A 110 -6.65 -7.17 1.44
C LEU A 110 -7.90 -7.25 2.34
N THR A 111 -8.89 -8.06 1.99
CA THR A 111 -10.10 -8.28 2.81
C THR A 111 -9.81 -8.94 4.15
N ASP A 112 -8.78 -9.79 4.24
CA ASP A 112 -8.38 -10.40 5.51
C ASP A 112 -7.67 -9.36 6.39
N LEU A 113 -6.86 -8.48 5.78
CA LEU A 113 -6.23 -7.36 6.47
C LEU A 113 -7.25 -6.31 6.92
N ASP A 114 -8.27 -6.06 6.09
CA ASP A 114 -9.39 -5.17 6.43
C ASP A 114 -10.15 -5.71 7.64
N ALA A 115 -10.53 -6.99 7.63
CA ALA A 115 -11.19 -7.63 8.77
C ALA A 115 -10.34 -7.56 10.05
N MET A 116 -9.01 -7.69 9.94
CA MET A 116 -8.10 -7.50 11.07
C MET A 116 -8.21 -6.08 11.63
N MET A 117 -8.18 -5.05 10.78
CA MET A 117 -8.33 -3.65 11.21
C MET A 117 -9.72 -3.36 11.79
N GLU A 118 -10.78 -3.89 11.19
CA GLU A 118 -12.16 -3.72 11.66
C GLU A 118 -12.41 -4.41 13.01
N SER A 119 -11.66 -5.46 13.33
CA SER A 119 -11.76 -6.19 14.60
C SER A 119 -11.11 -5.49 15.80
N MET A 120 -10.45 -4.34 15.60
CA MET A 120 -9.75 -3.64 16.67
C MET A 120 -10.73 -3.13 17.73
N GLN A 121 -10.33 -3.32 19.00
CA GLN A 121 -11.00 -2.76 20.17
C GLN A 121 -9.98 -2.00 21.01
N ILE A 122 -10.36 -0.81 21.46
CA ILE A 122 -9.54 0.01 22.34
C ILE A 122 -10.14 -0.06 23.74
N GLU A 123 -9.51 -0.84 24.62
CA GLU A 123 -9.88 -0.88 26.02
C GLU A 123 -9.38 0.38 26.72
N THR A 124 -10.31 1.14 27.33
CA THR A 124 -9.94 2.22 28.23
C THR A 124 -9.48 1.64 29.58
N PRO A 125 -8.43 2.19 30.21
CA PRO A 125 -7.94 1.73 31.52
C PRO A 125 -9.00 1.74 32.63
#